data_AF-A0A519VDV8-F1
#
_entry.id   AF-A0A519VDV8-F1
#
_cell.length_a   1.000
_cell.length_b   1.000
_cell.length_c   1.000
_cell.angle_alpha   90.00
_cell.angle_beta   90.00
_cell.angle_gamma   90.00
#
_symmetry.space_group_name_H-M   'P 1'
#
loop_
_entity.id
_entity.type
_entity.pdbx_description
1 polymer ?
#
loop_
_entity_poly.entity_id
_entity_poly.type
_entity_poly.pdbx_seq_one_letter_code
_entity_poly.pdbx_strand_id
1 'polypeptide(L)'
;MKSTFSKIFLFLLFCAFSVKLKAQQNENAKPWVFWYWVQSGISKKGITADLEAMKSNGIGGAYLMTIKGGKSSNPSLYEKPVEQLTPEWWEMVKFAMDEAKRLDLKLGMHVSDGFALAGGPWITPELSMQKVVSSKITVNASNTKIKLPQPETKEGYYKDIAVYAYPSPIGTNQSTRIITPKITASNGADASGLVKQGNKQNFGSSEPLYIQYEFEKPFTCRTVKIKVSGNNYQAQRLKIEVSNDGKTFRSIGRLDPPRHGWQDTDEDVTHSIVPTTAKFFRFVYDKTGSEPGSEDLDAAKWKPSLKLVHLELFAEAQINQFEGKNGSIWRISKRITSEQLPSNLCVPLNKMINLTAKLKADGSLDWKLPAGSWTILRIGHTSTGQTNATGGAAIG
;
A
#
# COMPACT_ATOMS: atom_id res chain seq x y z
N MET A 1 -54.20 47.28 52.35
CA MET A 1 -53.80 47.02 50.94
C MET A 1 -52.38 47.57 50.63
N LYS A 2 -51.38 47.32 51.51
CA LYS A 2 -50.01 47.91 51.43
C LYS A 2 -48.88 46.89 51.22
N SER A 3 -49.19 45.59 51.15
CA SER A 3 -48.20 44.49 51.06
C SER A 3 -47.99 43.96 49.63
N THR A 4 -48.97 44.14 48.74
CA THR A 4 -48.93 43.65 47.36
C THR A 4 -48.11 44.54 46.41
N PHE A 5 -48.04 45.85 46.67
CA PHE A 5 -47.30 46.78 45.81
C PHE A 5 -45.76 46.64 45.93
N SER A 6 -45.27 46.26 47.12
CA SER A 6 -43.82 46.09 47.37
C SER A 6 -43.25 44.83 46.70
N LYS A 7 -44.04 43.76 46.58
CA LYS A 7 -43.60 42.51 45.93
C LYS A 7 -43.56 42.60 44.39
N ILE A 8 -44.46 43.39 43.80
CA ILE A 8 -44.51 43.60 42.34
C ILE A 8 -43.34 44.48 41.87
N PHE A 9 -42.95 45.48 42.66
CA PHE A 9 -41.82 46.35 42.33
C PHE A 9 -40.47 45.61 42.41
N LEU A 10 -40.31 44.69 43.37
CA LEU A 10 -39.11 43.86 43.50
C LEU A 10 -38.98 42.82 42.36
N PHE A 11 -40.11 42.29 41.87
CA PHE A 11 -40.13 41.35 40.75
C PHE A 11 -39.80 42.03 39.41
N LEU A 12 -40.26 43.27 39.20
CA LEU A 12 -39.91 44.08 38.04
C LEU A 12 -38.43 44.50 38.04
N LEU A 13 -37.83 44.75 39.20
CA LEU A 13 -36.39 45.02 39.32
C LEU A 13 -35.52 43.79 38.96
N PHE A 14 -35.98 42.58 39.28
CA PHE A 14 -35.28 41.34 38.91
C PHE A 14 -35.40 41.01 37.42
N CYS A 15 -36.54 41.32 36.78
CA CYS A 15 -36.68 41.16 35.33
C CYS A 15 -35.84 42.18 34.53
N ALA A 16 -35.61 43.38 35.07
CA ALA A 16 -34.75 44.40 34.45
C ALA A 16 -33.25 44.03 34.51
N PHE A 17 -32.83 43.20 35.47
CA PHE A 17 -31.52 42.58 35.53
C PHE A 17 -31.54 41.15 34.97
N SER A 18 -32.06 40.97 33.76
CA SER A 18 -31.66 39.82 32.96
C SER A 18 -30.21 40.02 32.53
N VAL A 19 -29.28 39.76 33.45
CA VAL A 19 -27.87 39.57 33.12
C VAL A 19 -27.86 38.36 32.19
N LYS A 20 -27.80 38.61 30.87
CA LYS A 20 -27.38 37.58 29.94
C LYS A 20 -25.99 37.19 30.40
N LEU A 21 -25.90 36.10 31.17
CA LEU A 21 -24.67 35.37 31.42
C LEU A 21 -24.15 34.96 30.04
N LYS A 22 -23.39 35.86 29.39
CA LYS A 22 -22.49 35.47 28.33
C LYS A 22 -21.46 34.62 29.04
N ALA A 23 -21.61 33.30 28.95
CA ALA A 23 -20.52 32.39 29.22
C ALA A 23 -19.28 32.97 28.51
N GLN A 24 -18.16 33.05 29.22
CA GLN A 24 -16.95 33.66 28.69
C GLN A 24 -16.65 33.02 27.33
N GLN A 25 -16.75 33.82 26.26
CA GLN A 25 -16.48 33.32 24.92
C GLN A 25 -14.99 33.01 24.85
N ASN A 26 -14.67 31.72 24.93
CA ASN A 26 -13.33 31.23 24.69
C ASN A 26 -13.18 31.07 23.19
N GLU A 27 -12.37 31.91 22.57
CA GLU A 27 -12.04 31.83 21.14
C GLU A 27 -11.53 30.43 20.75
N ASN A 28 -10.88 29.70 21.67
CA ASN A 28 -10.40 28.33 21.45
C ASN A 28 -11.51 27.27 21.44
N ALA A 29 -12.74 27.61 21.81
CA ALA A 29 -13.89 26.69 21.76
C ALA A 29 -14.64 26.75 20.42
N LYS A 30 -14.31 27.69 19.53
CA LYS A 30 -14.96 27.81 18.23
C LYS A 30 -14.53 26.68 17.29
N PRO A 31 -15.46 26.07 16.54
CA PRO A 31 -15.10 25.07 15.55
C PRO A 31 -14.32 25.71 14.39
N TRP A 32 -13.56 24.87 13.69
CA TRP A 32 -12.83 25.22 12.48
C TRP A 32 -13.31 24.36 11.32
N VAL A 33 -12.96 24.76 10.11
CA VAL A 33 -13.33 24.06 8.86
C VAL A 33 -12.11 23.78 7.98
N PHE A 34 -12.18 22.72 7.19
CA PHE A 34 -11.34 22.61 6.00
C PHE A 34 -11.90 23.50 4.91
N TRP A 35 -11.05 24.33 4.30
CA TRP A 35 -11.43 25.23 3.23
C TRP A 35 -10.62 24.88 1.97
N TYR A 36 -11.29 24.15 1.08
CA TYR A 36 -10.66 23.62 -0.14
C TYR A 36 -10.83 24.57 -1.31
N TRP A 37 -9.71 24.97 -1.91
CA TRP A 37 -9.68 25.59 -3.22
C TRP A 37 -9.52 24.49 -4.27
N VAL A 38 -10.62 24.18 -4.96
CA VAL A 38 -10.73 23.02 -5.84
C VAL A 38 -10.38 23.41 -7.28
N GLN A 39 -9.49 22.63 -7.91
CA GLN A 39 -9.06 22.77 -9.31
C GLN A 39 -8.69 24.21 -9.69
N SER A 40 -7.98 24.90 -8.79
CA SER A 40 -7.50 26.27 -9.02
C SER A 40 -8.61 27.31 -9.26
N GLY A 41 -9.86 27.00 -8.90
CA GLY A 41 -11.01 27.91 -9.01
C GLY A 41 -11.08 28.91 -7.87
N ILE A 42 -10.35 30.04 -7.98
CA ILE A 42 -10.18 31.01 -6.90
C ILE A 42 -10.55 32.41 -7.37
N SER A 43 -11.27 33.18 -6.55
CA SER A 43 -11.52 34.60 -6.80
C SER A 43 -11.55 35.40 -5.50
N LYS A 44 -11.12 36.67 -5.55
CA LYS A 44 -11.19 37.58 -4.39
C LYS A 44 -12.62 37.73 -3.85
N LYS A 45 -13.61 37.84 -4.73
CA LYS A 45 -15.03 37.93 -4.34
C LYS A 45 -15.48 36.68 -3.57
N GLY A 46 -15.09 35.49 -4.04
CA GLY A 46 -15.38 34.23 -3.34
C GLY A 46 -14.69 34.15 -1.99
N ILE A 47 -13.41 34.52 -1.91
CA ILE A 47 -12.64 34.56 -0.65
C ILE A 47 -13.31 35.44 0.40
N THR A 48 -13.68 36.68 0.06
CA THR A 48 -14.37 37.58 0.98
C THR A 48 -15.70 36.98 1.45
N ALA A 49 -16.52 36.48 0.52
CA ALA A 49 -17.82 35.92 0.84
C ALA A 49 -17.71 34.69 1.76
N ASP A 50 -16.77 33.78 1.50
CA ASP A 50 -16.52 32.59 2.30
C ASP A 50 -16.10 32.96 3.74
N LEU A 51 -15.15 33.88 3.89
CA LEU A 51 -14.64 34.26 5.22
C LEU A 51 -15.66 35.08 6.03
N GLU A 52 -16.45 35.95 5.38
CA GLU A 52 -17.57 36.65 6.04
C GLU A 52 -18.66 35.68 6.49
N ALA A 53 -18.96 34.66 5.67
CA ALA A 53 -19.88 33.59 6.02
C ALA A 53 -19.35 32.78 7.22
N MET A 54 -18.07 32.41 7.23
CA MET A 54 -17.44 31.73 8.38
C MET A 54 -17.57 32.57 9.65
N LYS A 55 -17.22 33.86 9.60
CA LYS A 55 -17.28 34.74 10.77
C LYS A 55 -18.70 34.90 11.31
N SER A 56 -19.67 35.14 10.42
CA SER A 56 -21.07 35.32 10.81
C SER A 56 -21.70 34.07 11.42
N ASN A 57 -21.20 32.88 11.05
CA ASN A 57 -21.63 31.59 11.60
C ASN A 57 -20.80 31.11 12.81
N GLY A 58 -19.92 31.95 13.36
CA GLY A 58 -19.18 31.64 14.59
C GLY A 58 -18.02 30.66 14.41
N ILE A 59 -17.55 30.42 13.19
CA ILE A 59 -16.31 29.68 12.91
C ILE A 59 -15.11 30.49 13.42
N GLY A 60 -14.14 29.82 14.06
CA GLY A 60 -12.94 30.45 14.61
C GLY A 60 -11.77 30.54 13.63
N GLY A 61 -11.76 29.66 12.63
CA GLY A 61 -10.70 29.62 11.63
C GLY A 61 -10.89 28.53 10.59
N ALA A 62 -9.96 28.46 9.65
CA ALA A 62 -9.98 27.50 8.57
C ALA A 62 -8.59 26.95 8.23
N TYR A 63 -8.55 25.72 7.73
CA TYR A 63 -7.38 25.15 7.07
C TYR A 63 -7.50 25.35 5.57
N LEU A 64 -6.72 26.28 5.03
CA LEU A 64 -6.63 26.55 3.61
C LEU A 64 -5.80 25.44 2.96
N MET A 65 -6.44 24.69 2.08
CA MET A 65 -5.82 23.60 1.33
C MET A 65 -6.27 23.68 -0.12
N THR A 66 -5.35 23.36 -1.03
CA THR A 66 -5.65 23.31 -2.46
C THR A 66 -5.82 21.86 -2.89
N ILE A 67 -6.82 21.59 -3.73
CA ILE A 67 -7.12 20.23 -4.21
C ILE A 67 -7.19 20.27 -5.72
N LYS A 68 -6.24 19.60 -6.39
CA LYS A 68 -6.10 19.54 -7.85
C LYS A 68 -5.80 20.90 -8.50
N GLY A 69 -5.32 20.86 -9.74
CA GLY A 69 -5.01 22.04 -10.55
C GLY A 69 -6.11 22.33 -11.57
N GLY A 70 -6.01 23.45 -12.29
CA GLY A 70 -6.94 23.81 -13.37
C GLY A 70 -6.88 22.82 -14.54
N LYS A 71 -5.72 22.19 -14.74
CA LYS A 71 -5.52 21.13 -15.75
C LYS A 71 -5.99 19.74 -15.32
N SER A 72 -6.59 19.58 -14.14
CA SER A 72 -7.04 18.27 -13.66
C SER A 72 -8.36 17.80 -14.29
N SER A 73 -9.03 18.66 -15.07
CA SER A 73 -10.19 18.33 -15.92
C SER A 73 -9.91 18.78 -17.35
N ASN A 74 -10.48 18.07 -18.33
CA ASN A 74 -10.43 18.47 -19.74
C ASN A 74 -11.84 18.42 -20.36
N PRO A 75 -12.46 19.56 -20.69
CA PRO A 75 -11.95 20.93 -20.53
C PRO A 75 -11.82 21.37 -19.07
N SER A 76 -11.09 22.47 -18.81
CA SER A 76 -10.98 23.08 -17.47
C SER A 76 -12.37 23.44 -16.92
N LEU A 77 -12.57 23.25 -15.61
CA LEU A 77 -13.83 23.64 -14.94
C LEU A 77 -14.00 25.16 -14.83
N TYR A 78 -12.90 25.90 -14.78
CA TYR A 78 -12.89 27.36 -14.62
C TYR A 78 -12.22 28.02 -15.81
N GLU A 79 -12.75 29.15 -16.25
CA GLU A 79 -12.18 29.92 -17.37
C GLU A 79 -10.79 30.50 -17.06
N LYS A 80 -10.57 30.89 -15.81
CA LYS A 80 -9.32 31.51 -15.33
C LYS A 80 -8.82 30.80 -14.07
N PRO A 81 -8.31 29.56 -14.18
CA PRO A 81 -7.75 28.87 -13.03
C PRO A 81 -6.49 29.59 -12.55
N VAL A 82 -6.37 29.73 -11.22
CA VAL A 82 -5.23 30.34 -10.54
C VAL A 82 -4.36 29.21 -9.97
N GLU A 83 -3.41 28.74 -10.78
CA GLU A 83 -2.62 27.54 -10.49
C GLU A 83 -1.68 27.71 -9.28
N GLN A 84 -1.54 26.66 -8.48
CA GLN A 84 -0.70 26.67 -7.28
C GLN A 84 0.75 27.10 -7.62
N LEU A 85 1.37 27.82 -6.69
CA LEU A 85 2.74 28.35 -6.79
C LEU A 85 2.98 29.45 -7.84
N THR A 86 2.01 29.84 -8.68
CA THR A 86 2.17 31.02 -9.53
C THR A 86 2.09 32.32 -8.71
N PRO A 87 2.63 33.44 -9.20
CA PRO A 87 2.50 34.74 -8.53
C PRO A 87 1.03 35.11 -8.23
N GLU A 88 0.12 34.83 -9.16
CA GLU A 88 -1.32 35.11 -9.00
C GLU A 88 -1.93 34.29 -7.86
N TRP A 89 -1.49 33.05 -7.67
CA TRP A 89 -1.95 32.23 -6.56
C TRP A 89 -1.46 32.75 -5.21
N TRP A 90 -0.20 33.17 -5.13
CA TRP A 90 0.33 33.80 -3.92
C TRP A 90 -0.39 35.11 -3.59
N GLU A 91 -0.81 35.88 -4.60
CA GLU A 91 -1.68 37.05 -4.39
C GLU A 91 -3.05 36.69 -3.81
N MET A 92 -3.63 35.56 -4.21
CA MET A 92 -4.89 35.07 -3.62
C MET A 92 -4.70 34.59 -2.18
N VAL A 93 -3.61 33.89 -1.88
CA VAL A 93 -3.27 33.46 -0.50
C VAL A 93 -3.08 34.68 0.39
N LYS A 94 -2.32 35.68 -0.07
CA LYS A 94 -2.13 36.94 0.65
C LYS A 94 -3.47 37.63 0.91
N PHE A 95 -4.31 37.75 -0.11
CA PHE A 95 -5.63 38.36 0.01
C PHE A 95 -6.51 37.62 1.05
N ALA A 96 -6.50 36.28 1.06
CA ALA A 96 -7.21 35.49 2.06
C ALA A 96 -6.69 35.72 3.49
N MET A 97 -5.37 35.84 3.66
CA MET A 97 -4.78 36.15 4.98
C MET A 97 -5.15 37.56 5.46
N ASP A 98 -5.16 38.55 4.56
CA ASP A 98 -5.58 39.91 4.88
C ASP A 98 -7.06 39.97 5.29
N GLU A 99 -7.94 39.26 4.58
CA GLU A 99 -9.37 39.16 4.90
C GLU A 99 -9.61 38.42 6.21
N ALA A 100 -8.89 37.32 6.46
CA ALA A 100 -8.97 36.60 7.73
C ALA A 100 -8.53 37.50 8.90
N LYS A 101 -7.46 38.28 8.74
CA LYS A 101 -7.02 39.27 9.73
C LYS A 101 -8.09 40.34 9.97
N ARG A 102 -8.71 40.88 8.91
CA ARG A 102 -9.80 41.86 9.01
C ARG A 102 -10.97 41.32 9.82
N LEU A 103 -11.29 40.05 9.66
CA LEU A 103 -12.43 39.39 10.31
C LEU A 103 -12.08 38.74 11.67
N ASP A 104 -10.82 38.83 12.12
CA ASP A 104 -10.29 38.11 13.27
C ASP A 104 -10.60 36.60 13.20
N LEU A 105 -10.25 36.00 12.06
CA LEU A 105 -10.20 34.56 11.84
C LEU A 105 -8.74 34.11 11.83
N LYS A 106 -8.50 32.85 12.19
CA LYS A 106 -7.17 32.23 12.12
C LYS A 106 -7.11 31.27 10.92
N LEU A 107 -5.95 31.19 10.28
CA LEU A 107 -5.72 30.30 9.15
C LEU A 107 -4.57 29.35 9.47
N GLY A 108 -4.75 28.08 9.12
CA GLY A 108 -3.66 27.11 8.97
C GLY A 108 -3.54 26.66 7.52
N MET A 109 -2.39 26.11 7.16
CA MET A 109 -2.15 25.52 5.84
C MET A 109 -1.56 24.13 6.01
N HIS A 110 -1.86 23.25 5.06
CA HIS A 110 -1.22 21.94 4.97
C HIS A 110 0.24 22.10 4.49
N VAL A 111 1.10 21.12 4.81
CA VAL A 111 2.55 21.19 4.54
C VAL A 111 2.90 20.97 3.06
N SER A 112 1.97 20.48 2.26
CA SER A 112 2.08 20.34 0.81
C SER A 112 0.77 20.71 0.11
N ASP A 113 0.83 20.93 -1.21
CA ASP A 113 -0.36 20.97 -2.06
C ASP A 113 -1.08 19.60 -2.03
N GLY A 114 -2.40 19.62 -2.20
CA GLY A 114 -3.27 18.46 -2.01
C GLY A 114 -3.64 18.19 -0.55
N PHE A 115 -4.26 17.04 -0.32
CA PHE A 115 -4.73 16.65 1.02
C PHE A 115 -3.70 15.89 1.88
N ALA A 116 -2.61 15.43 1.27
CA ALA A 116 -1.65 14.50 1.85
C ALA A 116 -0.50 14.25 0.85
N LEU A 117 0.74 14.01 1.28
CA LEU A 117 1.24 14.25 2.63
C LEU A 117 2.37 15.27 2.63
N ALA A 118 3.47 14.98 1.93
CA ALA A 118 4.66 15.84 1.95
C ALA A 118 5.42 15.77 0.61
N GLY A 119 4.69 15.85 -0.51
CA GLY A 119 5.25 15.87 -1.86
C GLY A 119 5.49 17.27 -2.40
N GLY A 120 6.24 17.37 -3.49
CA GLY A 120 6.51 18.62 -4.17
C GLY A 120 7.57 18.50 -5.27
N PRO A 121 7.52 19.34 -6.32
CA PRO A 121 8.35 19.20 -7.51
C PRO A 121 9.86 19.42 -7.27
N TRP A 122 10.23 19.93 -6.10
CA TRP A 122 11.62 20.08 -5.65
C TRP A 122 12.21 18.79 -5.05
N ILE A 123 11.41 17.75 -4.83
CA ILE A 123 11.85 16.46 -4.29
C ILE A 123 12.33 15.56 -5.43
N THR A 124 13.61 15.22 -5.44
CA THR A 124 14.17 14.27 -6.40
C THR A 124 13.92 12.82 -5.94
N PRO A 125 14.03 11.81 -6.82
CA PRO A 125 13.88 10.40 -6.42
C PRO A 125 14.86 9.95 -5.33
N GLU A 126 16.02 10.62 -5.19
CA GLU A 126 16.98 10.40 -4.11
C GLU A 126 16.48 10.90 -2.74
N LEU A 127 15.73 12.01 -2.73
CA LEU A 127 15.17 12.62 -1.52
C LEU A 127 13.79 12.07 -1.15
N SER A 128 13.15 11.33 -2.06
CA SER A 128 11.85 10.69 -1.84
C SER A 128 11.94 9.52 -0.85
N MET A 129 10.79 8.99 -0.44
CA MET A 129 10.70 7.78 0.38
C MET A 129 11.41 6.62 -0.33
N GLN A 130 12.34 5.96 0.36
CA GLN A 130 13.16 4.88 -0.20
C GLN A 130 12.61 3.50 0.17
N LYS A 131 12.76 2.52 -0.73
CA LYS A 131 12.53 1.09 -0.47
C LYS A 131 13.74 0.26 -0.83
N VAL A 132 13.96 -0.83 -0.08
CA VAL A 132 14.99 -1.83 -0.40
C VAL A 132 14.48 -2.70 -1.55
N VAL A 133 15.30 -2.85 -2.58
CA VAL A 133 15.02 -3.69 -3.75
C VAL A 133 16.15 -4.68 -3.94
N SER A 134 15.87 -5.79 -4.64
CA SER A 134 16.91 -6.77 -4.91
C SER A 134 16.71 -7.50 -6.22
N SER A 135 17.79 -8.09 -6.69
CA SER A 135 17.79 -9.08 -7.76
C SER A 135 18.58 -10.31 -7.30
N LYS A 136 18.18 -11.49 -7.78
CA LYS A 136 18.86 -12.74 -7.45
C LYS A 136 19.17 -13.55 -8.70
N ILE A 137 20.33 -14.20 -8.71
CA ILE A 137 20.68 -15.21 -9.70
C ILE A 137 21.24 -16.46 -9.00
N THR A 138 21.12 -17.60 -9.67
CA THR A 138 21.80 -18.84 -9.25
C THR A 138 22.95 -19.11 -10.20
N VAL A 139 24.11 -19.45 -9.65
CA VAL A 139 25.32 -19.78 -10.39
C VAL A 139 25.90 -21.12 -9.93
N ASN A 140 26.59 -21.80 -10.82
CA ASN A 140 27.33 -23.05 -10.55
C ASN A 140 28.62 -23.07 -11.38
N ALA A 141 29.39 -24.17 -11.30
CA ALA A 141 30.70 -24.30 -11.96
C ALA A 141 30.72 -24.00 -13.48
N SER A 142 29.58 -24.04 -14.17
CA SER A 142 29.48 -23.64 -15.59
C SER A 142 29.53 -22.12 -15.83
N ASN A 143 29.35 -21.31 -14.78
CA ASN A 143 29.41 -19.85 -14.88
C ASN A 143 30.87 -19.36 -14.78
N THR A 144 31.47 -19.03 -15.93
CA THR A 144 32.83 -18.48 -16.00
C THR A 144 32.88 -16.95 -15.89
N LYS A 145 31.78 -16.26 -16.19
CA LYS A 145 31.59 -14.82 -16.02
C LYS A 145 30.23 -14.55 -15.40
N ILE A 146 30.19 -13.73 -14.36
CA ILE A 146 28.98 -13.41 -13.61
C ILE A 146 28.65 -11.94 -13.82
N LYS A 147 27.46 -11.67 -14.37
CA LYS A 147 26.88 -10.32 -14.48
C LYS A 147 25.56 -10.29 -13.72
N LEU A 148 25.48 -9.45 -12.69
CA LEU A 148 24.30 -9.38 -11.85
C LEU A 148 23.24 -8.49 -12.50
N PRO A 149 21.97 -8.92 -12.55
CA PRO A 149 20.90 -8.08 -13.04
C PRO A 149 20.74 -6.85 -12.14
N GLN A 150 20.45 -5.71 -12.74
CA GLN A 150 20.09 -4.49 -12.03
C GLN A 150 18.75 -4.71 -11.31
N PRO A 151 18.66 -4.47 -9.98
CA PRO A 151 17.37 -4.45 -9.29
C PRO A 151 16.45 -3.35 -9.83
N GLU A 152 15.20 -3.33 -9.38
CA GLU A 152 14.22 -2.30 -9.76
C GLU A 152 14.82 -0.90 -9.65
N THR A 153 14.62 -0.10 -10.70
CA THR A 153 15.03 1.30 -10.78
C THR A 153 13.78 2.10 -11.05
N LYS A 154 13.27 2.81 -10.04
CA LYS A 154 12.10 3.68 -10.17
C LYS A 154 12.57 5.11 -10.45
N GLU A 155 11.92 5.76 -11.40
CA GLU A 155 12.24 7.14 -11.81
C GLU A 155 13.72 7.36 -12.17
N GLY A 156 14.36 6.31 -12.73
CA GLY A 156 15.77 6.36 -13.12
C GLY A 156 16.77 6.36 -11.96
N TYR A 157 16.33 6.19 -10.71
CA TYR A 157 17.19 6.21 -9.54
C TYR A 157 17.38 4.83 -8.91
N TYR A 158 18.63 4.50 -8.59
CA TYR A 158 19.00 3.30 -7.83
C TYR A 158 20.39 3.49 -7.20
N LYS A 159 20.59 2.94 -6.01
CA LYS A 159 21.94 2.79 -5.41
C LYS A 159 22.10 1.41 -4.78
N ASP A 160 23.27 0.80 -5.01
CA ASP A 160 23.64 -0.46 -4.36
C ASP A 160 23.82 -0.27 -2.85
N ILE A 161 23.41 -1.28 -2.07
CA ILE A 161 23.67 -1.39 -0.62
C ILE A 161 24.70 -2.49 -0.38
N ALA A 162 24.43 -3.70 -0.87
CA ALA A 162 25.26 -4.87 -0.61
C ALA A 162 25.06 -5.97 -1.65
N VAL A 163 26.09 -6.80 -1.83
CA VAL A 163 26.01 -8.05 -2.60
C VAL A 163 26.42 -9.20 -1.69
N TYR A 164 25.57 -10.22 -1.60
CA TYR A 164 25.85 -11.44 -0.84
C TYR A 164 25.77 -12.67 -1.73
N ALA A 165 26.64 -13.64 -1.48
CA ALA A 165 26.50 -15.00 -2.00
C ALA A 165 26.29 -15.99 -0.86
N TYR A 166 25.46 -17.00 -1.08
CA TYR A 166 25.24 -18.09 -0.15
C TYR A 166 24.91 -19.39 -0.90
N PRO A 167 25.15 -20.57 -0.30
CA PRO A 167 24.76 -21.83 -0.91
C PRO A 167 23.27 -21.82 -1.25
N SER A 168 22.92 -22.17 -2.48
CA SER A 168 21.53 -22.12 -2.94
C SER A 168 20.63 -22.98 -2.05
N PRO A 169 19.58 -22.40 -1.43
CA PRO A 169 18.62 -23.15 -0.62
C PRO A 169 17.95 -24.28 -1.40
N ILE A 170 17.45 -25.28 -0.67
CA ILE A 170 16.66 -26.36 -1.28
C ILE A 170 15.44 -25.76 -2.00
N GLY A 171 15.24 -26.18 -3.26
CA GLY A 171 14.13 -25.70 -4.09
C GLY A 171 14.38 -24.36 -4.81
N THR A 172 15.59 -23.79 -4.72
CA THR A 172 15.98 -22.60 -5.49
C THR A 172 15.72 -22.81 -6.98
N ASN A 173 15.18 -21.78 -7.65
CA ASN A 173 14.79 -21.80 -9.07
C ASN A 173 13.75 -22.87 -9.46
N GLN A 174 12.99 -23.40 -8.50
CA GLN A 174 11.90 -24.34 -8.77
C GLN A 174 10.57 -23.71 -8.36
N SER A 175 9.83 -23.20 -9.34
CA SER A 175 8.46 -22.72 -9.18
C SER A 175 7.56 -23.23 -10.30
N THR A 176 6.26 -22.98 -10.22
CA THR A 176 5.28 -23.32 -11.27
C THR A 176 5.44 -22.54 -12.57
N ARG A 177 6.40 -21.61 -12.66
CA ARG A 177 6.85 -20.99 -13.93
C ARG A 177 7.89 -21.81 -14.66
N ILE A 178 8.65 -22.62 -13.94
CA ILE A 178 9.74 -23.46 -14.47
C ILE A 178 9.26 -24.90 -14.58
N ILE A 179 8.61 -25.41 -13.54
CA ILE A 179 7.96 -26.73 -13.50
C ILE A 179 6.47 -26.48 -13.71
N THR A 180 6.09 -26.24 -14.96
CA THR A 180 4.73 -25.83 -15.33
C THR A 180 3.73 -26.98 -15.15
N PRO A 181 2.75 -26.87 -14.23
CA PRO A 181 1.71 -27.87 -14.09
C PRO A 181 0.60 -27.66 -15.13
N LYS A 182 -0.23 -28.69 -15.34
CA LYS A 182 -1.52 -28.52 -16.00
C LYS A 182 -2.48 -27.84 -15.01
N ILE A 183 -3.02 -26.69 -15.40
CA ILE A 183 -3.92 -25.90 -14.57
C ILE A 183 -5.35 -25.98 -15.10
N THR A 184 -6.30 -26.30 -14.23
CA THR A 184 -7.74 -26.35 -14.54
C THR A 184 -8.56 -25.68 -13.45
N ALA A 185 -9.73 -25.16 -13.78
CA ALA A 185 -10.71 -24.68 -12.81
C ALA A 185 -11.95 -25.59 -12.83
N SER A 186 -12.56 -25.82 -11.67
CA SER A 186 -13.74 -26.72 -11.57
C SER A 186 -14.97 -26.24 -12.33
N ASN A 187 -15.02 -24.96 -12.71
CA ASN A 187 -16.07 -24.36 -13.52
C ASN A 187 -15.71 -24.31 -15.03
N GLY A 188 -14.59 -24.92 -15.44
CA GLY A 188 -14.14 -24.95 -16.84
C GLY A 188 -13.47 -23.66 -17.35
N ALA A 189 -13.34 -22.61 -16.53
CA ALA A 189 -12.65 -21.39 -16.93
C ALA A 189 -11.14 -21.61 -17.11
N ASP A 190 -10.52 -20.89 -18.05
CA ASP A 190 -9.07 -20.94 -18.26
C ASP A 190 -8.33 -20.23 -17.11
N ALA A 191 -7.61 -21.03 -16.30
CA ALA A 191 -6.76 -20.57 -15.21
C ALA A 191 -5.26 -20.67 -15.55
N SER A 192 -4.89 -21.05 -16.78
CA SER A 192 -3.49 -21.24 -17.19
C SER A 192 -2.64 -19.97 -17.11
N GLY A 193 -3.27 -18.80 -17.15
CA GLY A 193 -2.61 -17.50 -17.01
C GLY A 193 -1.97 -17.24 -15.65
N LEU A 194 -2.40 -17.94 -14.59
CA LEU A 194 -1.97 -17.70 -13.21
C LEU A 194 -0.47 -17.92 -12.95
N VAL A 195 0.21 -18.66 -13.82
CA VAL A 195 1.66 -18.93 -13.74
C VAL A 195 2.42 -18.40 -14.95
N LYS A 196 1.78 -17.66 -15.86
CA LYS A 196 2.47 -17.09 -17.03
C LYS A 196 3.20 -15.82 -16.63
N GLN A 197 4.49 -15.74 -16.98
CA GLN A 197 5.27 -14.53 -16.75
C GLN A 197 4.64 -13.35 -17.51
N GLY A 198 4.38 -12.25 -16.80
CA GLY A 198 3.81 -11.04 -17.39
C GLY A 198 2.30 -11.07 -17.59
N ASN A 199 1.58 -12.07 -17.06
CA ASN A 199 0.12 -12.04 -17.09
C ASN A 199 -0.42 -10.78 -16.40
N LYS A 200 -1.40 -10.13 -17.05
CA LYS A 200 -2.13 -8.97 -16.53
C LYS A 200 -3.64 -9.24 -16.43
N GLN A 201 -4.10 -10.38 -16.94
CA GLN A 201 -5.51 -10.74 -16.94
C GLN A 201 -5.89 -11.33 -15.58
N ASN A 202 -7.06 -10.91 -15.09
CA ASN A 202 -7.61 -11.45 -13.85
C ASN A 202 -8.34 -12.76 -14.14
N PHE A 203 -8.01 -13.80 -13.37
CA PHE A 203 -8.91 -14.92 -13.12
C PHE A 203 -9.80 -14.56 -11.94
N GLY A 204 -11.10 -14.83 -12.02
CA GLY A 204 -12.00 -14.51 -10.90
C GLY A 204 -13.30 -15.29 -10.91
N SER A 205 -13.95 -15.29 -9.74
CA SER A 205 -15.26 -15.92 -9.57
C SER A 205 -16.02 -15.31 -8.40
N SER A 206 -17.34 -15.21 -8.55
CA SER A 206 -18.24 -14.94 -7.42
C SER A 206 -18.76 -16.21 -6.76
N GLU A 207 -18.68 -17.36 -7.43
CA GLU A 207 -19.17 -18.66 -6.94
C GLU A 207 -18.02 -19.55 -6.46
N PRO A 208 -18.27 -20.47 -5.51
CA PRO A 208 -17.27 -21.42 -5.05
C PRO A 208 -16.67 -22.23 -6.20
N LEU A 209 -15.36 -22.43 -6.18
CA LEU A 209 -14.65 -23.29 -7.12
C LEU A 209 -13.33 -23.78 -6.54
N TYR A 210 -12.65 -24.67 -7.25
CA TYR A 210 -11.23 -24.92 -7.03
C TYR A 210 -10.42 -24.68 -8.30
N ILE A 211 -9.19 -24.22 -8.12
CA ILE A 211 -8.16 -24.18 -9.15
C ILE A 211 -7.20 -25.34 -8.87
N GLN A 212 -7.06 -26.27 -9.81
CA GLN A 212 -6.21 -27.45 -9.68
C GLN A 212 -4.93 -27.30 -10.48
N TYR A 213 -3.82 -27.60 -9.82
CA TYR A 213 -2.47 -27.70 -10.37
C TYR A 213 -2.09 -29.18 -10.37
N GLU A 214 -1.90 -29.76 -11.55
CA GLU A 214 -1.50 -31.16 -11.75
C GLU A 214 -0.07 -31.22 -12.29
N PHE A 215 0.81 -31.88 -11.54
CA PHE A 215 2.20 -32.07 -11.90
C PHE A 215 2.45 -33.50 -12.41
N GLU A 216 3.30 -33.64 -13.42
CA GLU A 216 3.70 -34.96 -13.95
C GLU A 216 4.35 -35.84 -12.87
N LYS A 217 5.22 -35.22 -12.06
CA LYS A 217 5.90 -35.81 -10.91
C LYS A 217 5.52 -35.06 -9.64
N PRO A 218 5.53 -35.71 -8.45
CA PRO A 218 5.22 -35.02 -7.20
C PRO A 218 6.07 -33.77 -7.01
N PHE A 219 5.42 -32.64 -6.75
CA PHE A 219 6.05 -31.35 -6.49
C PHE A 219 6.03 -31.08 -4.98
N THR A 220 7.15 -30.61 -4.44
CA THR A 220 7.21 -30.19 -3.03
C THR A 220 7.01 -28.69 -2.94
N CYS A 221 5.82 -28.26 -2.53
CA CYS A 221 5.48 -26.86 -2.31
C CYS A 221 5.85 -26.44 -0.88
N ARG A 222 6.48 -25.28 -0.74
CA ARG A 222 6.80 -24.65 0.55
C ARG A 222 6.23 -23.24 0.67
N THR A 223 6.06 -22.56 -0.46
CA THR A 223 5.60 -21.18 -0.51
C THR A 223 4.57 -21.00 -1.63
N VAL A 224 3.52 -20.23 -1.36
CA VAL A 224 2.50 -19.80 -2.33
C VAL A 224 2.54 -18.28 -2.41
N LYS A 225 2.84 -17.73 -3.59
CA LYS A 225 2.83 -16.27 -3.82
C LYS A 225 1.60 -15.86 -4.61
N ILE A 226 0.89 -14.86 -4.13
CA ILE A 226 -0.36 -14.38 -4.71
C ILE A 226 -0.16 -12.94 -5.18
N LYS A 227 -0.53 -12.69 -6.44
CA LYS A 227 -0.67 -11.36 -7.00
C LYS A 227 -2.12 -11.10 -7.38
N VAL A 228 -2.60 -9.91 -7.06
CA VAL A 228 -3.96 -9.44 -7.37
C VAL A 228 -3.91 -8.10 -8.09
N SER A 229 -5.05 -7.69 -8.68
CA SER A 229 -5.24 -6.35 -9.21
C SER A 229 -6.12 -5.55 -8.25
N GLY A 230 -5.58 -4.47 -7.68
CA GLY A 230 -6.17 -3.78 -6.53
C GLY A 230 -6.08 -4.65 -5.27
N ASN A 231 -7.09 -4.58 -4.41
CA ASN A 231 -7.15 -5.38 -3.19
C ASN A 231 -8.14 -6.57 -3.36
N ASN A 232 -7.81 -7.74 -2.83
CA ASN A 232 -8.73 -8.88 -2.82
C ASN A 232 -8.53 -9.78 -1.60
N TYR A 233 -9.43 -9.64 -0.61
CA TYR A 233 -9.42 -10.43 0.61
C TYR A 233 -9.57 -11.95 0.35
N GLN A 234 -10.44 -12.33 -0.59
CA GLN A 234 -10.75 -13.74 -0.85
C GLN A 234 -9.57 -14.52 -1.44
N ALA A 235 -8.72 -13.86 -2.23
CA ALA A 235 -7.48 -14.44 -2.75
C ALA A 235 -6.54 -14.91 -1.64
N GLN A 236 -6.53 -14.22 -0.49
CA GLN A 236 -5.61 -14.52 0.62
C GLN A 236 -6.13 -15.60 1.57
N ARG A 237 -7.25 -16.26 1.23
CA ARG A 237 -7.98 -17.22 2.09
C ARG A 237 -8.25 -18.56 1.42
N LEU A 238 -7.54 -18.88 0.35
CA LEU A 238 -7.77 -20.13 -0.37
C LEU A 238 -7.51 -21.32 0.57
N LYS A 239 -8.46 -22.26 0.65
CA LYS A 239 -8.22 -23.55 1.30
C LYS A 239 -7.33 -24.37 0.36
N ILE A 240 -6.37 -25.08 0.92
CA ILE A 240 -5.47 -25.93 0.13
C ILE A 240 -5.82 -27.39 0.39
N GLU A 241 -6.00 -28.12 -0.70
CA GLU A 241 -6.17 -29.58 -0.70
C GLU A 241 -5.14 -30.21 -1.62
N VAL A 242 -4.69 -31.40 -1.27
CA VAL A 242 -3.66 -32.12 -2.03
C VAL A 242 -4.02 -33.58 -2.25
N SER A 243 -3.53 -34.14 -3.34
CA SER A 243 -3.72 -35.53 -3.71
C SER A 243 -2.51 -36.09 -4.47
N ASN A 244 -2.34 -37.42 -4.41
CA ASN A 244 -1.35 -38.15 -5.20
C ASN A 244 -1.99 -38.96 -6.35
N ASP A 245 -3.29 -39.27 -6.25
CA ASP A 245 -4.03 -40.09 -7.22
C ASP A 245 -5.02 -39.27 -8.08
N GLY A 246 -5.20 -37.99 -7.74
CA GLY A 246 -6.14 -37.08 -8.41
C GLY A 246 -7.60 -37.34 -8.07
N LYS A 247 -7.90 -38.25 -7.13
CA LYS A 247 -9.24 -38.68 -6.75
C LYS A 247 -9.53 -38.34 -5.29
N THR A 248 -8.69 -38.77 -4.37
CA THR A 248 -8.85 -38.53 -2.93
C THR A 248 -8.02 -37.32 -2.53
N PHE A 249 -8.69 -36.28 -2.08
CA PHE A 249 -8.07 -35.04 -1.63
C PHE A 249 -8.14 -34.92 -0.10
N ARG A 250 -7.02 -34.52 0.49
CA ARG A 250 -6.95 -34.15 1.92
C ARG A 250 -6.63 -32.67 2.05
N SER A 251 -7.23 -32.00 3.02
CA SER A 251 -6.89 -30.60 3.30
C SER A 251 -5.55 -30.49 4.03
N ILE A 252 -4.79 -29.44 3.75
CA ILE A 252 -3.62 -29.01 4.54
C ILE A 252 -3.86 -27.68 5.26
N GLY A 253 -5.11 -27.27 5.38
CA GLY A 253 -5.51 -26.01 6.00
C GLY A 253 -5.90 -24.94 4.97
N ARG A 254 -5.91 -23.69 5.43
CA ARG A 254 -6.34 -22.50 4.70
C ARG A 254 -5.30 -21.41 4.84
N LEU A 255 -5.09 -20.65 3.77
CA LEU A 255 -4.25 -19.45 3.80
C LEU A 255 -4.83 -18.43 4.81
N ASP A 256 -3.93 -17.77 5.53
CA ASP A 256 -4.26 -16.81 6.59
C ASP A 256 -3.97 -15.39 6.09
N PRO A 257 -4.97 -14.53 5.87
CA PRO A 257 -4.74 -13.18 5.37
C PRO A 257 -3.93 -12.34 6.36
N PRO A 258 -3.03 -11.48 5.87
CA PRO A 258 -2.53 -10.39 6.71
C PRO A 258 -3.69 -9.46 7.10
N ARG A 259 -3.59 -8.87 8.29
CA ARG A 259 -4.24 -7.57 8.54
C ARG A 259 -3.60 -6.56 7.60
N HIS A 260 -4.39 -5.70 6.99
CA HIS A 260 -3.93 -4.73 5.98
C HIS A 260 -4.89 -3.54 5.90
N GLY A 261 -4.33 -2.38 5.56
CA GLY A 261 -5.09 -1.15 5.35
C GLY A 261 -5.61 -1.03 3.93
N TRP A 262 -6.15 0.14 3.59
CA TRP A 262 -6.68 0.40 2.24
C TRP A 262 -5.59 0.50 1.17
N GLN A 263 -4.40 0.98 1.51
CA GLN A 263 -3.26 1.16 0.60
C GLN A 263 -2.35 -0.10 0.58
N ASP A 264 -2.91 -1.24 0.15
CA ASP A 264 -2.24 -2.56 0.19
C ASP A 264 -1.83 -3.11 -1.19
N THR A 265 -1.50 -2.23 -2.15
CA THR A 265 -1.29 -2.62 -3.56
C THR A 265 0.16 -2.68 -4.01
N ASP A 266 1.10 -2.19 -3.20
CA ASP A 266 2.51 -2.02 -3.61
C ASP A 266 3.31 -3.33 -3.58
N GLU A 267 2.81 -4.33 -2.84
CA GLU A 267 3.48 -5.62 -2.66
C GLU A 267 2.52 -6.80 -2.86
N ASP A 268 3.03 -7.85 -3.49
CA ASP A 268 2.35 -9.16 -3.54
C ASP A 268 2.25 -9.79 -2.13
N VAL A 269 1.55 -10.92 -2.00
CA VAL A 269 1.43 -11.63 -0.71
C VAL A 269 2.08 -13.01 -0.79
N THR A 270 3.10 -13.23 0.01
CA THR A 270 3.77 -14.54 0.15
C THR A 270 3.19 -15.31 1.33
N HIS A 271 2.68 -16.52 1.09
CA HIS A 271 2.20 -17.44 2.13
C HIS A 271 3.13 -18.65 2.25
N SER A 272 3.67 -18.89 3.45
CA SER A 272 4.44 -20.12 3.72
C SER A 272 3.51 -21.22 4.20
N ILE A 273 3.71 -22.43 3.70
CA ILE A 273 2.98 -23.61 4.12
C ILE A 273 3.94 -24.63 4.74
N VAL A 274 3.41 -25.56 5.53
CA VAL A 274 4.18 -26.75 5.92
C VAL A 274 4.61 -27.47 4.63
N PRO A 275 5.92 -27.78 4.44
CA PRO A 275 6.40 -28.41 3.22
C PRO A 275 5.55 -29.62 2.84
N THR A 276 4.93 -29.55 1.66
CA THR A 276 3.95 -30.54 1.22
C THR A 276 4.31 -31.07 -0.16
N THR A 277 4.47 -32.38 -0.28
CA THR A 277 4.74 -33.07 -1.54
C THR A 277 3.48 -33.74 -2.06
N ALA A 278 3.05 -33.40 -3.29
CA ALA A 278 1.88 -34.00 -3.93
C ALA A 278 1.95 -33.88 -5.46
N LYS A 279 1.15 -34.67 -6.18
CA LYS A 279 0.95 -34.50 -7.64
C LYS A 279 -0.13 -33.47 -7.97
N PHE A 280 -1.13 -33.34 -7.10
CA PHE A 280 -2.28 -32.46 -7.32
C PHE A 280 -2.40 -31.49 -6.15
N PHE A 281 -2.52 -30.20 -6.46
CA PHE A 281 -2.84 -29.14 -5.50
C PHE A 281 -4.13 -28.46 -5.95
N ARG A 282 -5.12 -28.36 -5.05
CA ARG A 282 -6.34 -27.58 -5.26
C ARG A 282 -6.34 -26.37 -4.34
N PHE A 283 -6.59 -25.21 -4.93
CA PHE A 283 -6.87 -23.96 -4.23
C PHE A 283 -8.35 -23.69 -4.29
N VAL A 284 -9.02 -23.96 -3.18
CA VAL A 284 -10.48 -23.91 -3.06
C VAL A 284 -10.88 -22.53 -2.56
N TYR A 285 -11.72 -21.88 -3.35
CA TYR A 285 -12.39 -20.63 -3.00
C TYR A 285 -13.83 -20.91 -2.59
N ASP A 286 -14.21 -20.37 -1.43
CA ASP A 286 -15.56 -20.30 -0.95
C ASP A 286 -15.68 -19.12 0.04
N LYS A 287 -16.91 -18.65 0.30
CA LYS A 287 -17.17 -17.46 1.12
C LYS A 287 -17.21 -17.77 2.62
N THR A 288 -17.22 -19.03 3.02
CA THR A 288 -17.44 -19.46 4.40
C THR A 288 -16.33 -18.95 5.30
N GLY A 289 -16.72 -18.46 6.49
CA GLY A 289 -15.79 -17.91 7.47
C GLY A 289 -15.09 -16.62 7.03
N SER A 290 -15.65 -15.89 6.05
CA SER A 290 -15.17 -14.55 5.70
C SER A 290 -15.45 -13.59 6.86
N GLU A 291 -14.39 -13.07 7.47
CA GLU A 291 -14.48 -11.92 8.38
C GLU A 291 -15.08 -10.67 7.69
N PRO A 292 -15.95 -9.91 8.37
CA PRO A 292 -16.39 -8.59 7.91
C PRO A 292 -15.22 -7.60 7.80
N GLY A 293 -15.35 -6.63 6.89
CA GLY A 293 -14.34 -5.58 6.73
C GLY A 293 -14.21 -4.65 7.93
N SER A 294 -12.97 -4.31 8.25
CA SER A 294 -12.55 -3.30 9.23
C SER A 294 -11.41 -2.47 8.64
N GLU A 295 -10.92 -1.45 9.35
CA GLU A 295 -9.79 -0.63 8.89
C GLU A 295 -8.49 -1.42 8.71
N ASP A 296 -8.28 -2.45 9.54
CA ASP A 296 -7.14 -3.37 9.48
C ASP A 296 -7.44 -4.65 8.67
N LEU A 297 -8.58 -4.69 7.97
CA LEU A 297 -8.91 -5.71 6.98
C LEU A 297 -9.73 -5.07 5.86
N ASP A 298 -9.18 -4.00 5.28
CA ASP A 298 -9.93 -3.08 4.43
C ASP A 298 -10.55 -3.78 3.21
N ALA A 299 -9.82 -4.71 2.59
CA ALA A 299 -10.31 -5.41 1.40
C ALA A 299 -11.56 -6.27 1.66
N ALA A 300 -11.83 -6.65 2.92
CA ALA A 300 -13.01 -7.41 3.30
C ALA A 300 -14.30 -6.57 3.39
N LYS A 301 -14.19 -5.23 3.26
CA LYS A 301 -15.36 -4.34 3.12
C LYS A 301 -16.09 -4.55 1.78
N TRP A 302 -15.38 -5.04 0.77
CA TRP A 302 -15.88 -5.18 -0.60
C TRP A 302 -16.52 -6.55 -0.85
N LYS A 303 -17.24 -6.66 -1.97
CA LYS A 303 -17.93 -7.90 -2.38
C LYS A 303 -17.00 -9.12 -2.28
N PRO A 304 -17.39 -10.21 -1.57
CA PRO A 304 -16.58 -11.41 -1.43
C PRO A 304 -16.59 -12.19 -2.75
N SER A 305 -15.70 -11.79 -3.65
CA SER A 305 -15.41 -12.43 -4.94
C SER A 305 -13.91 -12.67 -5.05
N LEU A 306 -13.53 -13.79 -5.63
CA LEU A 306 -12.14 -14.10 -5.92
C LEU A 306 -11.67 -13.31 -7.13
N LYS A 307 -10.48 -12.69 -7.02
CA LYS A 307 -9.73 -12.13 -8.15
C LYS A 307 -8.25 -12.42 -7.96
N LEU A 308 -7.62 -13.00 -8.98
CA LEU A 308 -6.21 -13.40 -8.99
C LEU A 308 -5.57 -12.98 -10.31
N VAL A 309 -4.36 -12.42 -10.24
CA VAL A 309 -3.48 -12.22 -11.40
C VAL A 309 -2.46 -13.35 -11.48
N HIS A 310 -1.83 -13.69 -10.34
CA HIS A 310 -0.94 -14.84 -10.23
C HIS A 310 -1.25 -15.65 -8.97
N LEU A 311 -1.03 -16.95 -9.08
CA LEU A 311 -1.02 -17.91 -7.98
C LEU A 311 0.14 -18.87 -8.24
N GLU A 312 1.29 -18.59 -7.65
CA GLU A 312 2.54 -19.28 -7.95
C GLU A 312 3.01 -20.12 -6.77
N LEU A 313 3.41 -21.37 -7.04
CA LEU A 313 3.93 -22.27 -6.02
C LEU A 313 5.44 -22.38 -6.18
N PHE A 314 6.16 -22.32 -5.06
CA PHE A 314 7.62 -22.42 -5.01
C PHE A 314 8.04 -23.61 -4.15
N ALA A 315 9.10 -24.29 -4.59
CA ALA A 315 9.78 -25.29 -3.78
C ALA A 315 10.77 -24.64 -2.80
N GLU A 316 11.27 -23.43 -3.08
CA GLU A 316 12.07 -22.64 -2.14
C GLU A 316 11.20 -22.15 -0.98
N ALA A 317 11.67 -22.30 0.26
CA ALA A 317 10.98 -21.80 1.43
C ALA A 317 11.24 -20.29 1.59
N GLN A 318 10.19 -19.53 1.89
CA GLN A 318 10.29 -18.10 2.19
C GLN A 318 9.66 -17.78 3.54
N ILE A 319 10.00 -16.64 4.12
CA ILE A 319 9.37 -16.15 5.35
C ILE A 319 7.92 -15.77 5.01
N ASN A 320 6.98 -16.23 5.84
CA ASN A 320 5.56 -15.99 5.64
C ASN A 320 5.29 -14.47 5.67
N GLN A 321 4.67 -13.94 4.61
CA GLN A 321 4.26 -12.53 4.48
C GLN A 321 5.38 -11.56 4.85
N PHE A 322 6.58 -11.83 4.33
CA PHE A 322 7.77 -11.06 4.66
C PHE A 322 7.69 -9.61 4.17
N GLU A 323 6.84 -9.33 3.18
CA GLU A 323 6.60 -7.98 2.64
C GLU A 323 5.99 -7.04 3.70
N GLY A 324 5.20 -7.58 4.63
CA GLY A 324 4.76 -6.81 5.81
C GLY A 324 5.86 -6.67 6.86
N LYS A 325 6.65 -7.73 7.04
CA LYS A 325 7.65 -7.85 8.12
C LYS A 325 8.92 -7.06 7.85
N ASN A 326 9.25 -6.80 6.58
CA ASN A 326 10.36 -5.94 6.19
C ASN A 326 9.98 -4.45 6.12
N GLY A 327 8.70 -4.11 6.38
CA GLY A 327 8.21 -2.74 6.36
C GLY A 327 7.95 -2.17 4.96
N SER A 328 7.97 -2.98 3.89
CA SER A 328 7.60 -2.53 2.54
C SER A 328 6.13 -2.09 2.47
N ILE A 329 5.26 -2.68 3.29
CA ILE A 329 3.83 -2.39 3.31
C ILE A 329 3.25 -2.61 4.71
N TRP A 330 2.22 -1.84 5.10
CA TRP A 330 1.59 -2.02 6.41
C TRP A 330 0.77 -3.29 6.44
N ARG A 331 1.29 -4.33 7.10
CA ARG A 331 0.58 -5.59 7.33
C ARG A 331 0.93 -6.19 8.69
N ILE A 332 -0.01 -6.90 9.30
CA ILE A 332 0.24 -7.71 10.50
C ILE A 332 -0.11 -9.16 10.21
N SER A 333 0.82 -10.07 10.53
CA SER A 333 0.66 -11.50 10.27
C SER A 333 1.31 -12.36 11.34
N LYS A 334 0.90 -13.63 11.40
CA LYS A 334 1.50 -14.60 12.32
C LYS A 334 2.98 -14.80 12.01
N ARG A 335 3.77 -15.01 13.06
CA ARG A 335 5.15 -15.48 12.91
C ARG A 335 5.14 -16.87 12.26
N ILE A 336 6.16 -17.13 11.45
CA ILE A 336 6.34 -18.43 10.83
C ILE A 336 6.67 -19.47 11.90
N THR A 337 6.18 -20.70 11.75
CA THR A 337 6.50 -21.81 12.65
C THR A 337 7.73 -22.59 12.17
N SER A 338 8.34 -23.37 13.06
CA SER A 338 9.41 -24.31 12.70
C SER A 338 8.96 -25.44 11.78
N GLU A 339 7.66 -25.73 11.70
CA GLU A 339 7.10 -26.68 10.75
C GLU A 339 7.04 -26.12 9.33
N GLN A 340 6.74 -24.81 9.19
CA GLN A 340 6.72 -24.12 7.91
C GLN A 340 8.14 -23.84 7.39
N LEU A 341 9.05 -23.43 8.27
CA LEU A 341 10.45 -23.12 7.94
C LEU A 341 11.41 -23.71 8.98
N PRO A 342 11.73 -25.02 8.87
CA PRO A 342 12.74 -25.65 9.72
C PRO A 342 14.15 -25.13 9.41
N SER A 343 15.04 -25.19 10.42
CA SER A 343 16.38 -24.61 10.36
C SER A 343 17.26 -25.14 9.23
N ASN A 344 17.04 -26.37 8.76
CA ASN A 344 17.77 -26.96 7.63
C ASN A 344 17.40 -26.35 6.27
N LEU A 345 16.31 -25.59 6.18
CA LEU A 345 15.93 -24.80 5.00
C LEU A 345 16.44 -23.36 5.08
N CYS A 346 16.92 -22.91 6.24
CA CYS A 346 17.49 -21.59 6.42
C CYS A 346 18.95 -21.56 5.95
N VAL A 347 19.39 -20.38 5.48
CA VAL A 347 20.79 -20.14 5.15
C VAL A 347 21.56 -19.84 6.45
N PRO A 348 22.60 -20.62 6.82
CA PRO A 348 23.41 -20.32 7.98
C PRO A 348 24.23 -19.03 7.77
N LEU A 349 24.29 -18.17 8.78
CA LEU A 349 24.99 -16.89 8.70
C LEU A 349 26.48 -17.05 8.33
N ASN A 350 27.16 -18.06 8.87
CA ASN A 350 28.55 -18.36 8.58
C ASN A 350 28.81 -18.94 7.17
N LYS A 351 27.74 -19.16 6.37
CA LYS A 351 27.83 -19.55 4.96
C LYS A 351 27.54 -18.39 4.01
N MET A 352 27.19 -17.20 4.53
CA MET A 352 27.04 -16.01 3.71
C MET A 352 28.40 -15.35 3.45
N ILE A 353 28.65 -14.98 2.20
CA ILE A 353 29.86 -14.32 1.74
C ILE A 353 29.46 -12.91 1.27
N ASN A 354 30.07 -11.88 1.87
CA ASN A 354 29.89 -10.51 1.40
C ASN A 354 30.78 -10.26 0.17
N LEU A 355 30.15 -9.96 -0.96
CA LEU A 355 30.78 -9.71 -2.25
C LEU A 355 30.64 -8.25 -2.70
N THR A 356 30.24 -7.34 -1.81
CA THR A 356 29.96 -5.93 -2.15
C THR A 356 31.16 -5.26 -2.84
N ALA A 357 32.36 -5.43 -2.30
CA ALA A 357 33.59 -4.88 -2.88
C ALA A 357 34.04 -5.56 -4.19
N LYS A 358 33.35 -6.63 -4.62
CA LYS A 358 33.65 -7.38 -5.85
C LYS A 358 32.73 -7.00 -7.01
N LEU A 359 31.66 -6.23 -6.76
CA LEU A 359 30.77 -5.73 -7.80
C LEU A 359 31.43 -4.55 -8.51
N LYS A 360 31.56 -4.64 -9.84
CA LYS A 360 32.03 -3.54 -10.69
C LYS A 360 30.85 -2.69 -11.17
N ALA A 361 31.14 -1.47 -11.59
CA ALA A 361 30.15 -0.50 -12.07
C ALA A 361 29.32 -1.02 -13.28
N ASP A 362 29.87 -1.92 -14.10
CA ASP A 362 29.19 -2.53 -15.24
C ASP A 362 28.26 -3.71 -14.84
N GLY A 363 28.16 -4.00 -13.54
CA GLY A 363 27.39 -5.11 -12.97
C GLY A 363 28.11 -6.46 -13.01
N SER A 364 29.36 -6.52 -13.50
CA SER A 364 30.17 -7.74 -13.45
C SER A 364 30.77 -7.96 -12.05
N LEU A 365 30.95 -9.23 -11.69
CA LEU A 365 31.42 -9.63 -10.37
C LEU A 365 32.80 -10.27 -10.45
N ASP A 366 33.79 -9.68 -9.77
CA ASP A 366 35.15 -10.23 -9.62
C ASP A 366 35.21 -11.26 -8.50
N TRP A 367 34.64 -12.44 -8.75
CA TRP A 367 34.56 -13.49 -7.75
C TRP A 367 34.80 -14.87 -8.37
N LYS A 368 35.75 -15.62 -7.78
CA LYS A 368 35.99 -17.02 -8.12
C LYS A 368 34.98 -17.89 -7.39
N LEU A 369 34.04 -18.46 -8.14
CA LEU A 369 32.96 -19.28 -7.62
C LEU A 369 33.51 -20.56 -6.96
N PRO A 370 33.19 -20.84 -5.68
CA PRO A 370 33.47 -22.12 -5.05
C PRO A 370 32.64 -23.24 -5.67
N ALA A 371 33.06 -24.49 -5.48
CA ALA A 371 32.27 -25.65 -5.91
C ALA A 371 30.85 -25.63 -5.31
N GLY A 372 29.87 -26.14 -6.07
CA GLY A 372 28.46 -26.19 -5.68
C GLY A 372 27.58 -25.18 -6.42
N SER A 373 26.33 -25.06 -5.96
CA SER A 373 25.35 -24.10 -6.45
C SER A 373 25.22 -22.95 -5.45
N TRP A 374 25.31 -21.72 -5.93
CA TRP A 374 25.30 -20.51 -5.13
C TRP A 374 24.21 -19.56 -5.62
N THR A 375 23.49 -18.95 -4.69
CA THR A 375 22.63 -17.81 -4.97
C THR A 375 23.42 -16.54 -4.70
N ILE A 376 23.39 -15.60 -5.65
CA ILE A 376 23.94 -14.27 -5.47
C ILE A 376 22.78 -13.28 -5.42
N LEU A 377 22.71 -12.53 -4.33
CA LEU A 377 21.70 -11.53 -4.04
C LEU A 377 22.34 -10.13 -4.11
N ARG A 378 21.90 -9.31 -5.06
CA ARG A 378 22.27 -7.90 -5.18
C ARG A 378 21.17 -7.05 -4.57
N ILE A 379 21.50 -6.28 -3.54
CA ILE A 379 20.58 -5.47 -2.75
C ILE A 379 20.92 -4.01 -2.99
N GLY A 380 19.89 -3.20 -3.22
CA GLY A 380 20.01 -1.75 -3.31
C GLY A 380 18.75 -1.06 -2.79
N HIS A 381 18.63 0.23 -3.08
CA HIS A 381 17.41 0.99 -2.83
C HIS A 381 17.04 1.88 -4.00
N THR A 382 15.76 2.22 -4.06
CA THR A 382 15.16 3.14 -5.04
C THR A 382 13.98 3.88 -4.40
N SER A 383 13.44 4.89 -5.09
CA SER A 383 12.23 5.61 -4.70
C SER A 383 11.02 4.66 -4.65
N THR A 384 10.14 4.85 -3.66
CA THR A 384 8.81 4.23 -3.66
C THR A 384 7.92 4.81 -4.76
N GLY A 385 8.25 6.01 -5.28
CA GLY A 385 7.55 6.76 -6.33
C GLY A 385 6.09 7.05 -5.99
N GLN A 386 5.83 7.34 -4.72
CA GLN A 386 4.58 7.95 -4.26
C GLN A 386 4.69 9.46 -4.41
N THR A 387 3.58 10.11 -4.72
CA THR A 387 3.49 11.57 -4.85
C THR A 387 2.29 12.10 -4.04
N ASN A 388 2.24 13.40 -3.81
CA ASN A 388 1.03 14.08 -3.32
C ASN A 388 -0.04 14.16 -4.43
N ALA A 389 -0.56 13.01 -4.86
CA ALA A 389 -1.35 12.83 -6.10
C ALA A 389 -2.64 13.67 -6.22
N THR A 390 -3.09 14.31 -5.14
CA THR A 390 -4.25 15.22 -5.15
C THR A 390 -3.87 16.70 -5.24
N GLY A 391 -2.58 17.03 -5.31
CA GLY A 391 -2.11 18.38 -5.60
C GLY A 391 -2.49 18.85 -7.01
N GLY A 392 -2.24 20.12 -7.29
CA GLY A 392 -2.31 20.70 -8.63
C GLY A 392 -0.93 20.90 -9.23
N ALA A 393 -0.52 22.15 -9.39
CA ALA A 393 0.76 22.48 -10.01
C ALA A 393 1.99 22.09 -9.17
N ALA A 394 1.82 21.77 -7.89
CA ALA A 394 2.90 21.35 -6.99
C ALA A 394 2.88 19.85 -6.67
N ILE A 395 2.38 19.01 -7.59
CA ILE A 395 2.60 17.55 -7.50
C ILE A 395 4.09 17.24 -7.69
N GLY A 396 4.64 16.38 -6.84
CA GLY A 396 5.98 15.82 -7.01
C GLY A 396 6.31 14.71 -6.03
#